data_AF-S5YE45-F1
#
_entry.id   AF-S5YE45-F1
#
_cell.length_a   1.000
_cell.length_b   1.000
_cell.length_c   1.000
_cell.angle_alpha   90.00
_cell.angle_beta   90.00
_cell.angle_gamma   90.00
#
_symmetry.space_group_name_H-M   'P 1'
#
loop_
_entity.id
_entity.type
_entity.pdbx_description
1 polymer ?
#
loop_
_entity_poly.entity_id
_entity_poly.type
_entity_poly.pdbx_seq_one_letter_code
_entity_poly.pdbx_strand_id
1 'polypeptide(L)'
;MQREVGDDEFRPILELFLDEIETIAFRLAGDDPQRMERDFHFLKGCARNLGFRALAAICDEFEQLVISGRMGEVRLDRVFDIYAQSKQLFMGELARNRASATLSGQRWQDVRSGTQRGSGHA
;
A
#
# COMPACT_ATOMS: atom_id res chain seq x y z
N MET A 1 -8.57 -17.17 2.20
CA MET A 1 -8.98 -17.57 0.85
C MET A 1 -8.02 -16.90 -0.12
N GLN A 2 -6.91 -17.56 -0.45
CA GLN A 2 -5.96 -17.08 -1.46
C GLN A 2 -6.10 -18.00 -2.67
N ARG A 3 -6.98 -17.60 -3.57
CA ARG A 3 -7.12 -18.18 -4.89
C ARG A 3 -6.89 -17.02 -5.85
N GLU A 4 -5.70 -17.03 -6.43
CA GLU A 4 -5.36 -16.49 -7.75
C GLU A 4 -6.17 -15.25 -8.16
N VAL A 5 -5.96 -14.14 -7.46
CA VAL A 5 -6.23 -12.83 -8.05
C VAL A 5 -4.98 -12.52 -8.87
N GLY A 6 -5.09 -12.48 -10.19
CA GLY A 6 -3.99 -11.99 -11.02
C GLY A 6 -3.63 -10.56 -10.60
N ASP A 7 -2.35 -10.18 -10.64
CA ASP A 7 -1.87 -8.84 -10.22
C ASP A 7 -2.70 -7.69 -10.85
N ASP A 8 -3.29 -7.90 -12.03
CA ASP A 8 -4.13 -6.93 -12.71
C ASP A 8 -5.56 -6.80 -12.13
N GLU A 9 -6.11 -7.84 -11.51
CA GLU A 9 -7.40 -7.76 -10.78
C GLU A 9 -7.22 -7.16 -9.38
N PHE A 10 -6.04 -7.31 -8.77
CA PHE A 10 -5.77 -6.78 -7.43
C PHE A 10 -5.61 -5.26 -7.42
N ARG A 11 -5.07 -4.69 -8.50
CA ARG A 11 -4.74 -3.26 -8.56
C ARG A 11 -5.96 -2.33 -8.47
N PRO A 12 -7.08 -2.53 -9.22
CA PRO A 12 -8.26 -1.70 -9.07
C PRO A 12 -8.88 -1.77 -7.66
N ILE A 13 -8.83 -2.95 -7.03
CA ILE A 13 -9.33 -3.15 -5.66
C ILE A 13 -8.48 -2.36 -4.67
N LEU A 14 -7.16 -2.41 -4.84
CA LEU A 14 -6.21 -1.63 -4.04
C LEU A 14 -6.38 -0.12 -4.24
N GLU A 15 -6.57 0.35 -5.48
CA GLU A 15 -6.81 1.77 -5.77
C GLU A 15 -8.10 2.26 -5.10
N LEU A 16 -9.18 1.48 -5.15
CA LEU A 16 -10.43 1.78 -4.44
C LEU A 16 -10.23 1.85 -2.92
N PHE A 17 -9.41 0.96 -2.36
CA PHE A 17 -9.11 0.94 -0.94
C PHE A 17 -8.30 2.16 -0.49
N LEU A 18 -7.35 2.62 -1.32
CA LEU A 18 -6.58 3.84 -1.08
C LEU A 18 -7.47 5.10 -1.17
N ASP A 19 -8.44 5.13 -2.08
CA ASP A 19 -9.41 6.23 -2.19
C ASP A 19 -10.32 6.32 -0.95
N GLU A 20 -10.76 5.18 -0.41
CA GLU A 20 -11.52 5.14 0.84
C GLU A 20 -10.71 5.66 2.03
N ILE A 21 -9.42 5.28 2.11
CA ILE A 21 -8.50 5.80 3.13
C ILE A 21 -8.36 7.33 3.01
N GLU A 22 -8.20 7.86 1.80
CA GLU A 22 -8.12 9.31 1.57
C GLU A 22 -9.40 10.02 1.99
N THR A 23 -10.55 9.43 1.69
CA THR A 23 -11.85 9.93 2.10
C THR A 23 -11.98 9.99 3.62
N ILE A 24 -11.55 8.94 4.33
CA ILE A 24 -11.60 8.89 5.80
C ILE A 24 -10.60 9.88 6.40
N ALA A 25 -9.37 9.92 5.88
CA ALA A 25 -8.36 10.86 6.33
C ALA A 25 -8.86 12.31 6.19
N PHE A 26 -9.50 12.64 5.07
CA PHE A 26 -10.11 13.96 4.84
C PHE A 26 -11.29 14.25 5.79
N ARG A 27 -12.07 13.23 6.14
CA ARG A 27 -13.24 13.32 7.04
C ARG A 27 -12.89 13.44 8.52
N LEU A 28 -11.63 13.21 8.92
CA LEU A 28 -11.16 13.31 10.30
C LEU A 28 -11.21 14.75 10.85
N ALA A 29 -11.48 15.77 10.03
CA ALA A 29 -11.53 17.18 10.45
C ALA A 29 -12.76 17.59 11.31
N GLY A 30 -13.48 16.64 11.92
CA GLY A 30 -14.71 16.91 12.69
C GLY A 30 -14.51 16.94 14.21
N ASP A 31 -15.40 17.65 14.92
CA ASP A 31 -15.36 17.83 16.39
C ASP A 31 -16.04 16.71 17.19
N ASP A 32 -16.32 15.54 16.60
CA ASP A 32 -16.96 14.41 17.29
C ASP A 32 -15.89 13.37 17.72
N PRO A 33 -15.61 13.25 19.04
CA PRO A 33 -14.61 12.31 19.54
C PRO A 33 -14.94 10.84 19.24
N GLN A 34 -16.21 10.44 19.32
CA GLN A 34 -16.61 9.03 19.11
C GLN A 34 -16.47 8.63 17.65
N ARG A 35 -16.75 9.56 16.75
CA ARG A 35 -16.50 9.37 15.32
C ARG A 35 -15.00 9.36 15.02
N MET A 36 -14.24 10.29 15.57
CA MET A 36 -12.80 10.38 15.35
C MET A 36 -12.06 9.14 15.87
N GLU A 37 -12.44 8.61 17.03
CA GLU A 37 -11.92 7.35 17.58
C GLU A 37 -12.13 6.20 16.58
N ARG A 38 -13.37 6.02 16.10
CA ARG A 38 -13.70 4.96 15.14
C ARG A 38 -12.95 5.13 13.82
N ASP A 39 -12.82 6.35 13.34
CA ASP A 39 -12.12 6.65 12.10
C ASP A 39 -10.62 6.32 12.23
N PHE A 40 -9.98 6.66 13.36
CA PHE A 40 -8.60 6.24 13.64
C PHE A 40 -8.46 4.73 13.81
N HIS A 41 -9.39 4.08 14.52
CA HIS A 41 -9.40 2.63 14.69
C HIS A 41 -9.45 1.90 13.33
N PHE A 42 -10.34 2.37 12.44
CA PHE A 42 -10.48 1.85 11.10
C PHE A 42 -9.21 2.08 10.29
N LEU A 43 -8.70 3.31 10.27
CA LEU A 43 -7.50 3.69 9.52
C LEU A 43 -6.27 2.90 9.98
N LYS A 44 -6.14 2.66 11.28
CA LYS A 44 -5.13 1.77 11.87
C LYS A 44 -5.22 0.35 11.33
N GLY A 45 -6.43 -0.21 11.26
CA GLY A 45 -6.69 -1.52 10.68
C GLY A 45 -6.27 -1.60 9.21
N CYS A 46 -6.67 -0.61 8.42
CA CYS A 46 -6.30 -0.51 7.01
C CYS A 46 -4.79 -0.41 6.80
N ALA A 47 -4.12 0.44 7.57
CA ALA A 47 -2.68 0.62 7.53
C ALA A 47 -1.93 -0.69 7.85
N ARG A 48 -2.41 -1.47 8.83
CA ARG A 48 -1.84 -2.79 9.15
C ARG A 48 -2.01 -3.78 8.01
N ASN A 49 -3.19 -3.83 7.38
CA ASN A 49 -3.46 -4.74 6.27
C ASN A 49 -2.59 -4.44 5.03
N LEU A 50 -2.27 -3.17 4.78
CA LEU A 50 -1.38 -2.75 3.69
C LEU A 50 0.11 -2.81 4.05
N GLY A 51 0.45 -3.09 5.31
CA GLY A 51 1.83 -3.06 5.80
C GLY A 51 2.39 -1.65 6.03
N PHE A 52 1.55 -0.61 6.09
CA PHE A 52 1.94 0.78 6.36
C PHE A 52 2.21 0.99 7.84
N ARG A 53 3.33 0.44 8.34
CA ARG A 53 3.63 0.38 9.78
C ARG A 53 3.68 1.75 10.46
N ALA A 54 4.25 2.76 9.80
CA ALA A 54 4.32 4.12 10.32
C ALA A 54 2.92 4.76 10.44
N LEU A 55 2.07 4.55 9.42
CA LEU A 55 0.69 5.04 9.44
C LEU A 55 -0.13 4.34 10.54
N ALA A 56 0.04 3.02 10.71
CA ALA A 56 -0.63 2.28 11.77
C ALA A 56 -0.23 2.78 13.17
N ALA A 57 1.04 3.13 13.37
CA ALA A 57 1.54 3.64 14.65
C ALA A 57 0.96 5.02 14.98
N ILE A 58 0.96 5.97 14.04
CA ILE A 58 0.40 7.31 14.31
C ILE A 58 -1.13 7.27 14.51
N CYS A 59 -1.83 6.37 13.81
CA CYS A 59 -3.27 6.20 14.02
C CYS A 59 -3.58 5.63 15.41
N ASP A 60 -2.77 4.69 15.90
CA ASP A 60 -2.90 4.13 17.25
C ASP A 60 -2.65 5.20 18.32
N GLU A 61 -1.61 6.03 18.13
CA GLU A 61 -1.32 7.16 19.03
C GLU A 61 -2.50 8.14 19.09
N PHE A 62 -3.04 8.56 17.95
CA PHE A 62 -4.13 9.52 17.91
C PHE A 62 -5.47 8.93 18.37
N GLU A 63 -5.74 7.65 18.13
CA GLU A 63 -6.86 6.94 18.75
C GLU A 63 -6.77 7.01 20.28
N GLN A 64 -5.59 6.76 20.87
CA GLN A 64 -5.39 6.87 22.31
C GLN A 64 -5.57 8.31 22.84
N LEU A 65 -5.11 9.31 22.09
CA LEU A 65 -5.34 10.72 22.46
C LEU A 65 -6.84 11.05 22.48
N VAL A 66 -7.60 10.59 21.49
CA VAL A 66 -9.06 10.81 21.43
C VAL A 66 -9.76 10.11 22.60
N ILE A 67 -9.45 8.83 22.85
CA ILE A 67 -9.98 8.07 24.00
C ILE A 67 -9.67 8.77 25.33
N SER A 68 -8.51 9.39 25.43
CA SER A 68 -8.06 10.12 26.63
C SER A 68 -8.64 11.54 26.75
N GLY A 69 -9.53 11.96 25.84
CA GLY A 69 -10.10 13.31 25.83
C GLY A 69 -9.12 14.41 25.41
N ARG A 70 -8.00 14.06 24.77
CA ARG A 70 -6.92 14.96 24.34
C ARG A 70 -6.95 15.21 22.83
N MET A 71 -8.15 15.30 22.25
CA MET A 71 -8.34 15.48 20.80
C MET A 71 -7.65 16.75 20.24
N GLY A 72 -7.46 17.79 21.06
CA GLY A 72 -6.73 19.00 20.66
C GLY A 72 -5.24 18.78 20.37
N GLU A 73 -4.70 17.60 20.71
CA GLU A 73 -3.32 17.21 20.40
C GLU A 73 -3.22 16.34 19.13
N VAL A 74 -4.35 15.96 18.54
CA VAL A 74 -4.39 15.24 17.27
C VAL A 74 -3.91 16.16 16.16
N ARG A 75 -2.97 15.67 15.36
CA ARG A 75 -2.34 16.41 14.26
C ARG A 75 -2.64 15.74 12.93
N LEU A 76 -3.77 16.10 12.33
CA LEU A 76 -4.22 15.49 11.07
C LEU A 76 -3.23 15.71 9.92
N ASP A 77 -2.52 16.83 9.91
CA ASP A 77 -1.42 17.11 8.98
C ASP A 77 -0.35 15.99 9.01
N ARG A 78 -0.02 15.48 10.19
CA ARG A 78 0.92 14.35 10.34
C ARG A 78 0.37 13.05 9.73
N VAL A 79 -0.93 12.80 9.85
CA VAL A 79 -1.57 11.62 9.26
C VAL A 79 -1.45 11.66 7.75
N PHE A 80 -1.77 12.81 7.14
CA PHE A 80 -1.68 13.00 5.69
C PHE A 80 -0.23 12.86 5.18
N ASP A 81 0.74 13.46 5.86
CA ASP A 81 2.16 13.38 5.49
C ASP A 81 2.67 11.93 5.51
N ILE A 82 2.35 11.19 6.57
CA ILE A 82 2.78 9.79 6.73
C ILE A 82 2.07 8.88 5.72
N TYR A 83 0.77 9.12 5.47
CA TYR A 83 0.03 8.39 4.45
C TYR A 83 0.62 8.61 3.06
N ALA A 84 0.89 9.86 2.67
CA ALA A 84 1.47 10.20 1.37
C ALA A 84 2.82 9.50 1.16
N GLN A 85 3.69 9.51 2.16
CA GLN A 85 4.98 8.80 2.13
C GLN A 85 4.80 7.27 2.01
N SER A 86 3.88 6.70 2.79
CA SER A 86 3.60 5.25 2.77
C SER A 86 3.06 4.81 1.40
N LYS A 87 2.15 5.59 0.82
CA LYS A 87 1.58 5.37 -0.51
C LYS A 87 2.66 5.43 -1.60
N GLN A 88 3.53 6.46 -1.57
CA GLN A 88 4.61 6.60 -2.53
C GLN A 88 5.58 5.42 -2.52
N LEU A 89 6.02 4.99 -1.32
CA LEU A 89 6.90 3.84 -1.17
C LEU A 89 6.25 2.56 -1.70
N PHE A 90 5.00 2.32 -1.31
CA PHE A 90 4.26 1.12 -1.71
C PHE A 90 4.04 1.05 -3.23
N MET A 91 3.62 2.15 -3.87
CA MET A 91 3.44 2.20 -5.32
C MET A 91 4.77 2.05 -6.08
N GLY A 92 5.86 2.60 -5.54
CA GLY A 92 7.21 2.42 -6.09
C GLY A 92 7.70 0.97 -5.97
N GLU A 93 7.40 0.28 -4.87
CA GLU A 93 7.69 -1.15 -4.69
C GLU A 93 6.89 -2.02 -5.64
N LEU A 94 5.59 -1.75 -5.81
CA LEU A 94 4.74 -2.47 -6.74
C LEU A 94 5.26 -2.34 -8.18
N ALA A 95 5.64 -1.14 -8.60
CA ALA A 95 6.22 -0.90 -9.92
C ALA A 95 7.56 -1.65 -10.11
N ARG A 96 8.44 -1.66 -9.10
CA ARG A 96 9.72 -2.39 -9.13
C ARG A 96 9.53 -3.90 -9.21
N ASN A 97 8.63 -4.45 -8.41
CA ASN A 97 8.33 -5.88 -8.40
C ASN A 97 7.82 -6.33 -9.78
N ARG A 98 6.97 -5.53 -10.44
CA ARG A 98 6.51 -5.80 -11.81
C ARG A 98 7.66 -5.78 -12.83
N ALA A 99 8.55 -4.78 -12.78
CA ALA A 99 9.71 -4.72 -13.67
C ALA A 99 10.63 -5.94 -13.52
N SER A 100 10.81 -6.42 -12.29
CA SER A 100 11.62 -7.61 -12.01
C SER A 100 10.99 -8.91 -12.53
N ALA A 101 9.66 -9.04 -12.47
CA ALA A 101 8.92 -10.17 -13.02
C ALA A 101 9.04 -10.26 -14.55
N THR A 102 9.03 -9.13 -15.25
CA THR A 102 9.20 -9.06 -16.71
C THR A 102 10.60 -9.49 -17.17
N LEU A 103 11.66 -9.14 -16.40
CA LEU A 103 13.04 -9.52 -16.73
C LEU A 103 13.32 -11.01 -16.50
N SER A 104 12.69 -11.64 -15.49
CA SER A 104 12.86 -13.07 -15.23
C SER A 104 12.20 -13.96 -16.29
N GLY A 105 11.16 -13.48 -16.98
CA GLY A 105 10.50 -14.18 -18.09
C GLY A 105 11.28 -14.18 -19.41
N GLN A 106 12.12 -13.18 -19.65
CA GLN A 106 12.93 -13.07 -20.87
C GLN A 106 14.19 -13.95 -20.84
N ARG A 107 14.71 -14.27 -19.64
CA ARG A 107 15.92 -15.07 -19.49
C ARG A 107 15.79 -16.54 -19.95
N TRP A 108 14.56 -17.07 -20.05
CA TRP A 108 14.30 -18.42 -20.55
C TRP A 108 14.20 -18.53 -22.08
N GLN A 109 14.01 -17.41 -22.79
CA GLN A 109 13.90 -17.41 -24.26
C GLN A 109 15.26 -17.26 -24.95
N ASP A 110 16.18 -16.48 -24.36
CA ASP A 110 17.54 -16.30 -24.91
C ASP A 110 18.42 -17.56 -24.79
N VAL A 111 18.20 -18.39 -23.76
CA VAL A 111 18.94 -19.66 -23.59
C VAL A 111 18.57 -20.71 -24.66
N ARG A 112 17.39 -20.62 -25.30
CA ARG A 112 16.96 -21.56 -26.35
C ARG A 112 17.31 -21.12 -27.77
N SER A 113 17.60 -19.84 -27.97
CA SER A 113 17.93 -19.27 -29.28
C SER A 113 19.42 -19.35 -29.63
N GLY A 114 20.25 -19.81 -28.68
CA GLY A 114 21.72 -19.83 -28.76
C GLY A 114 22.39 -21.16 -29.13
N THR A 115 21.77 -22.05 -29.91
CA THR A 115 22.49 -23.23 -30.47
C THR A 115 22.00 -23.58 -31.88
N GLN A 116 22.33 -22.74 -32.86
CA GLN A 116 22.33 -23.15 -34.27
C GLN A 116 23.29 -22.27 -35.09
N ARG A 117 24.57 -22.67 -35.15
CA ARG A 117 25.40 -22.60 -36.37
C ARG A 117 26.78 -23.24 -36.16
N GLY A 118 27.09 -24.22 -37.00
CA GLY A 118 28.41 -24.87 -37.05
C GLY A 118 28.40 -26.17 -37.85
N SER A 119 28.00 -26.10 -39.11
CA SER A 119 28.03 -27.16 -40.14
C SER A 119 29.45 -27.39 -40.71
N GLY A 120 29.74 -28.61 -41.17
CA GLY A 120 30.80 -28.92 -42.16
C GLY A 120 31.32 -30.36 -42.02
N HIS A 121 30.79 -31.35 -42.74
CA HIS A 121 31.28 -31.83 -44.04
C HIS A 121 32.81 -32.02 -44.12
N ALA A 122 33.25 -33.27 -43.93
CA ALA A 122 34.15 -34.01 -44.82
C ALA A 122 34.07 -35.50 -44.46
#